data_AF-A0A410WWN9-F1
#
_entry.id   AF-A0A410WWN9-F1
#
_cell.length_a   1.000
_cell.length_b   1.000
_cell.length_c   1.000
_cell.angle_alpha   90.00
_cell.angle_beta   90.00
_cell.angle_gamma   90.00
#
_symmetry.space_group_name_H-M   'P 1'
#
loop_
_entity.id
_entity.type
_entity.pdbx_description
1 polymer ?
#
loop_
_entity_poly.entity_id
_entity_poly.type
_entity_poly.pdbx_seq_one_letter_code
_entity_poly.pdbx_strand_id
1 'polypeptide(L)'
;MIYSVHCYFHKINSRKAGSKFEGIVFAKNKEHAEEIVRALFSKYPIEIESMSAVGREDRTLDEVYTERPELIGISPERGYLYNEYTHKVRISKYAGK
;
A
#
# COMPACT_ATOMS: atom_id res chain seq x y z
N MET A 1 13.16 1.21 -1.53
CA MET A 1 12.94 1.86 -0.22
C MET A 1 11.67 1.34 0.41
N ILE A 2 11.59 1.35 1.74
CA ILE A 2 10.42 0.84 2.47
C ILE A 2 9.61 2.01 3.02
N TYR A 3 8.32 2.03 2.70
CA TYR A 3 7.34 3.02 3.11
C TYR A 3 6.21 2.36 3.88
N SER A 4 5.76 3.02 4.94
CA SER A 4 4.48 2.75 5.58
C SER A 4 3.45 3.69 4.97
N VAL A 5 2.46 3.13 4.27
CA VAL A 5 1.39 3.89 3.62
C VAL A 5 0.12 3.74 4.44
N HIS A 6 -0.50 4.88 4.76
CA HIS A 6 -1.75 4.95 5.51
C HIS A 6 -2.78 5.70 4.67
N CYS A 7 -4.02 5.22 4.65
CA CYS A 7 -5.13 5.96 4.07
C CYS A 7 -6.46 5.68 4.75
N TYR A 8 -7.36 6.66 4.72
CA TYR A 8 -8.77 6.48 5.06
C TYR A 8 -9.58 6.32 3.78
N PHE A 9 -10.55 5.42 3.81
CA PHE A 9 -11.38 5.14 2.65
C PHE A 9 -12.81 4.79 3.06
N HIS A 10 -13.76 5.07 2.18
CA HIS A 10 -15.17 4.70 2.37
C HIS A 10 -15.76 4.15 1.08
N LYS A 11 -16.87 3.43 1.21
CA LYS A 11 -17.62 2.93 0.06
C LYS A 11 -18.41 4.08 -0.56
N ILE A 12 -18.33 4.23 -1.89
CA ILE A 12 -19.10 5.24 -2.64
C ILE A 12 -20.60 4.97 -2.48
N ASN A 13 -21.38 6.03 -2.31
CA ASN A 13 -22.84 5.98 -2.13
C ASN A 13 -23.30 5.07 -0.97
N SER A 14 -22.48 4.93 0.08
CA SER A 14 -22.80 4.12 1.26
C SER A 14 -22.79 4.96 2.53
N ARG A 15 -23.73 4.67 3.44
CA ARG A 15 -23.71 5.19 4.82
C ARG A 15 -22.80 4.38 5.75
N LYS A 16 -22.09 3.39 5.22
CA LYS A 16 -21.15 2.56 5.99
C LYS A 16 -20.01 3.45 6.48
N ALA A 17 -19.62 3.28 7.74
CA ALA A 17 -18.49 3.99 8.30
C ALA A 17 -17.22 3.78 7.45
N GLY A 18 -16.39 4.83 7.36
CA GLY A 18 -15.07 4.75 6.77
C GLY A 18 -14.21 3.70 7.45
N SER A 19 -13.20 3.24 6.74
CA SER A 19 -12.20 2.31 7.23
C SER A 19 -10.80 2.84 6.97
N LYS A 20 -9.82 2.20 7.59
CA LYS A 20 -8.41 2.59 7.53
C LYS A 20 -7.61 1.47 6.88
N PHE A 21 -6.69 1.87 6.02
CA PHE A 21 -5.66 1.01 5.46
C PHE A 21 -4.31 1.41 6.04
N GLU A 22 -3.51 0.40 6.35
CA GLU A 22 -2.10 0.53 6.71
C GLU A 22 -1.34 -0.58 6.01
N GLY A 23 -0.33 -0.24 5.23
CA GLY A 23 0.43 -1.22 4.44
C GLY A 23 1.91 -0.86 4.37
N ILE A 24 2.76 -1.89 4.38
CA ILE A 24 4.19 -1.72 4.14
C ILE A 24 4.48 -1.95 2.66
N VAL A 25 5.04 -0.95 1.99
CA VAL A 25 5.31 -0.94 0.57
C VAL A 25 6.81 -0.78 0.33
N PHE A 26 7.38 -1.68 -0.46
CA PHE A 26 8.70 -1.51 -1.03
C PHE A 26 8.56 -0.83 -2.40
N ALA A 27 9.06 0.39 -2.53
CA ALA A 27 8.95 1.21 -3.74
C ALA A 27 10.20 2.09 -3.93
N LYS A 28 10.32 2.74 -5.09
CA LYS A 28 11.43 3.64 -5.42
C LYS A 28 11.39 4.98 -4.69
N ASN A 29 10.20 5.53 -4.49
CA ASN A 29 9.95 6.80 -3.79
C ASN A 29 8.57 6.75 -3.11
N LYS A 30 8.24 7.77 -2.31
CA LYS A 30 6.94 7.89 -1.61
C LYS A 30 5.76 7.90 -2.56
N GLU A 31 5.86 8.66 -3.64
CA GLU A 31 4.79 8.82 -4.63
C GLU A 31 4.44 7.48 -5.28
N HIS A 32 5.45 6.70 -5.66
CA HIS A 32 5.26 5.36 -6.21
C HIS A 32 4.63 4.41 -5.17
N ALA A 33 4.98 4.53 -3.88
CA ALA A 33 4.34 3.75 -2.84
C ALA A 33 2.83 4.07 -2.73
N GLU A 34 2.46 5.34 -2.83
CA GLU A 34 1.06 5.78 -2.87
C GLU A 34 0.34 5.26 -4.11
N GLU A 35 0.95 5.33 -5.29
CA GLU A 35 0.38 4.83 -6.55
C GLU A 35 0.05 3.34 -6.48
N ILE A 36 0.96 2.52 -5.94
CA ILE A 36 0.74 1.08 -5.72
C ILE A 36 -0.51 0.85 -4.85
N VAL A 37 -0.65 1.62 -3.76
CA VAL A 37 -1.81 1.51 -2.88
C VAL A 37 -3.07 2.04 -3.56
N ARG A 38 -3.04 3.14 -4.32
CA ARG A 38 -4.20 3.62 -5.09
C ARG A 38 -4.67 2.59 -6.11
N ALA A 39 -3.75 1.94 -6.82
CA ALA A 39 -4.05 0.88 -7.77
C ALA A 39 -4.79 -0.29 -7.12
N LEU A 40 -4.49 -0.60 -5.85
CA LEU A 40 -5.17 -1.64 -5.08
C LEU A 40 -6.68 -1.37 -4.92
N PHE A 41 -7.06 -0.11 -4.71
CA PHE A 41 -8.45 0.30 -4.51
C PHE A 41 -9.21 0.53 -5.82
N SER A 42 -8.52 0.79 -6.93
CA SER A 42 -9.10 1.15 -8.24
C SER A 42 -10.20 0.22 -8.76
N LYS A 43 -10.21 -1.05 -8.33
CA LYS A 43 -11.17 -2.09 -8.77
C LYS A 43 -12.45 -2.15 -7.94
N TYR A 44 -12.59 -1.31 -6.93
CA TYR A 44 -13.69 -1.31 -5.97
C TYR A 44 -14.42 0.03 -5.98
N PRO A 45 -15.74 0.05 -5.67
CA PRO A 45 -16.49 1.30 -5.51
C PRO A 45 -16.13 1.98 -4.18
N ILE A 46 -14.87 2.39 -4.05
CA ILE A 46 -14.27 2.96 -2.85
C ILE A 46 -13.62 4.30 -3.22
N GLU A 47 -13.80 5.28 -2.35
CA GLU A 47 -13.15 6.59 -2.42
C GLU A 47 -12.10 6.69 -1.30
N ILE A 48 -10.94 7.28 -1.61
CA ILE A 48 -9.84 7.50 -0.67
C ILE A 48 -9.85 8.97 -0.28
N GLU A 49 -10.07 9.26 1.01
CA GLU A 49 -10.18 10.63 1.52
C GLU A 49 -8.82 11.29 1.76
N SER A 50 -7.87 10.52 2.29
CA SER A 50 -6.52 11.00 2.60
C SER A 50 -5.54 9.85 2.50
N MET A 51 -4.36 10.12 1.96
CA MET A 51 -3.26 9.16 1.83
C MET A 51 -1.96 9.83 2.27
N SER A 52 -1.10 9.06 2.94
CA SER A 52 0.23 9.49 3.33
C SER A 52 1.18 8.30 3.33
N ALA A 53 2.34 8.47 2.68
CA ALA A 53 3.47 7.56 2.77
C ALA A 53 4.60 8.14 3.65
N VAL A 54 5.01 7.37 4.66
CA VAL A 54 6.16 7.70 5.53
C VAL A 54 7.22 6.62 5.39
N GLY A 55 8.44 7.00 5.06
CA GLY A 55 9.54 6.05 4.89
C GLY A 55 10.89 6.73 4.83
N ARG A 56 11.93 5.89 4.87
CA ARG A 56 13.34 6.27 4.81
C ARG A 56 13.87 6.04 3.40
N GLU A 57 14.23 7.12 2.73
CA GLU A 57 14.78 7.10 1.36
C GLU A 57 16.31 7.03 1.34
N ASP A 58 16.93 7.26 2.50
CA ASP A 58 18.37 7.35 2.73
C ASP A 58 19.08 6.00 2.79
N ARG A 59 18.33 4.89 2.67
CA ARG A 59 18.91 3.54 2.73
C ARG A 59 19.32 3.06 1.35
N THR A 60 20.38 2.29 1.30
CA THR A 60 20.78 1.56 0.09
C THR A 60 19.92 0.31 -0.09
N LEU A 61 19.92 -0.27 -1.29
CA LEU A 61 19.20 -1.53 -1.54
C LEU A 61 19.81 -2.70 -0.75
N ASP A 62 21.13 -2.73 -0.60
CA ASP A 62 21.82 -3.80 0.13
C ASP A 62 21.46 -3.78 1.62
N GLU A 63 21.35 -2.60 2.23
CA GLU A 63 20.86 -2.47 3.61
C GLU A 63 19.44 -2.98 3.75
N VAL A 64 18.55 -2.61 2.81
CA VAL A 64 17.17 -3.08 2.83
C VAL A 64 17.09 -4.60 2.66
N TYR A 65 17.84 -5.20 1.74
CA TYR A 65 17.85 -6.64 1.54
C TYR A 65 18.48 -7.39 2.72
N THR A 66 19.44 -6.79 3.42
CA THR A 66 20.03 -7.36 4.64
C THR A 66 19.01 -7.41 5.77
N GLU A 67 18.25 -6.33 5.98
CA GLU A 67 17.20 -6.28 7.00
C GLU A 67 15.96 -7.11 6.63
N ARG A 68 15.64 -7.18 5.33
CA ARG A 68 14.42 -7.74 4.77
C ARG A 68 14.76 -8.68 3.61
N PRO A 69 15.36 -9.84 3.89
CA PRO A 69 15.81 -10.78 2.86
C PRO A 69 14.68 -11.31 1.99
N GLU A 70 13.42 -11.25 2.44
CA GLU A 70 12.26 -11.59 1.62
C GLU A 70 12.05 -10.66 0.41
N LEU A 71 12.72 -9.51 0.39
CA LEU A 71 12.70 -8.56 -0.73
C LEU A 71 13.82 -8.81 -1.75
N ILE A 72 14.73 -9.76 -1.50
CA ILE A 72 15.82 -10.08 -2.43
C ILE A 72 15.24 -10.47 -3.78
N GLY A 73 15.74 -9.82 -4.85
CA GLY A 73 15.28 -10.03 -6.23
C GLY A 73 14.02 -9.25 -6.61
N ILE A 74 13.39 -8.53 -5.67
CA ILE A 74 12.31 -7.60 -5.95
C ILE A 74 12.91 -6.24 -6.30
N SER A 75 12.50 -5.65 -7.42
CA SER A 75 12.92 -4.29 -7.77
C SER A 75 12.00 -3.24 -7.14
N PRO A 76 12.53 -2.19 -6.49
CA PRO A 76 11.72 -1.07 -5.99
C PRO A 76 10.99 -0.30 -7.11
N GLU A 77 11.46 -0.39 -8.36
CA GLU A 77 10.78 0.16 -9.53
C GLU A 77 9.52 -0.60 -9.91
N ARG A 78 9.46 -1.91 -9.63
CA ARG A 78 8.25 -2.72 -9.84
C ARG A 78 7.24 -2.53 -8.72
N GLY A 79 7.72 -2.17 -7.53
CA GLY A 79 6.89 -2.06 -6.35
C GLY A 79 6.55 -3.42 -5.75
N TYR A 80 6.37 -3.45 -4.44
CA TYR A 80 5.88 -4.63 -3.72
C TYR A 80 5.11 -4.20 -2.49
N LEU A 81 3.86 -4.65 -2.37
CA LEU A 81 3.04 -4.46 -1.18
C LEU A 81 3.11 -5.73 -0.34
N TYR A 82 3.68 -5.61 0.87
CA TYR A 82 3.71 -6.71 1.81
C TYR A 82 2.28 -7.16 2.15
N ASN A 83 2.04 -8.47 2.17
CA ASN A 83 0.72 -9.06 2.42
C ASN A 83 -0.40 -8.54 1.49
N GLU A 84 -0.07 -8.21 0.22
CA GLU A 84 -1.02 -7.69 -0.77
C GLU A 84 -2.32 -8.50 -0.86
N TYR A 85 -2.23 -9.84 -0.86
CA TYR A 85 -3.41 -10.72 -0.91
C TYR A 85 -4.36 -10.47 0.27
N THR A 86 -3.84 -10.38 1.49
CA THR A 86 -4.63 -10.11 2.69
C THR A 86 -5.31 -8.74 2.61
N HIS A 87 -4.62 -7.73 2.09
CA HIS A 87 -5.21 -6.42 1.87
C HIS A 87 -6.34 -6.47 0.83
N LYS A 88 -6.14 -7.16 -0.31
CA LYS A 88 -7.17 -7.36 -1.33
C LYS A 88 -8.43 -7.99 -0.75
N VAL A 89 -8.27 -9.06 0.04
CA VAL A 89 -9.41 -9.75 0.67
C VAL A 89 -10.18 -8.84 1.62
N ARG A 90 -9.48 -8.08 2.46
CA ARG A 90 -10.12 -7.13 3.39
C ARG A 90 -10.88 -6.02 2.66
N ILE A 91 -10.28 -5.46 1.62
CA ILE A 91 -10.89 -4.41 0.79
C ILE A 91 -12.10 -4.96 0.04
N SER A 92 -12.00 -6.15 -0.56
CA SER A 92 -13.11 -6.83 -1.24
C SER A 92 -14.29 -7.05 -0.31
N LYS A 93 -14.03 -7.61 0.88
CA LYS A 93 -15.04 -7.82 1.92
C LYS A 93 -15.67 -6.52 2.37
N TYR A 94 -14.89 -5.43 2.51
CA TYR A 94 -15.45 -4.12 2.83
C TYR A 94 -16.36 -3.58 1.72
N ALA A 95 -15.94 -3.72 0.46
CA ALA A 95 -16.67 -3.32 -0.73
C ALA A 95 -17.95 -4.14 -0.95
N GLY A 96 -18.02 -5.36 -0.40
CA GLY A 96 -19.12 -6.30 -0.59
C GLY A 96 -18.96 -7.16 -1.86
N LYS A 97 -17.72 -7.48 -2.24
CA LYS A 97 -17.37 -8.41 -3.31
C LYS A 97 -16.74 -9.67 -2.73
#